data_AF-A0A1J9QIY5-F1
#
_entry.id   AF-A0A1J9QIY5-F1
#
_cell.length_a   1.000
_cell.length_b   1.000
_cell.length_c   1.000
_cell.angle_alpha   90.00
_cell.angle_beta   90.00
_cell.angle_gamma   90.00
#
_symmetry.space_group_name_H-M   'P 1'
#
loop_
_entity.id
_entity.type
_entity.pdbx_description
1 polymer ?
#
loop_
_entity_poly.entity_id
_entity_poly.type
_entity_poly.pdbx_seq_one_letter_code
_entity_poly.pdbx_strand_id
1 'polypeptide(L)'
;DTISRVIIDILRSRRKTEGEVRCAAFHLVNPSPAPWDSLIPAIEKHFPVEIVDPQQWVASLEASTNPTQVDLQDKPPLKILDFFRGAFIGQGEGSSKPPVLDTQRTHTGGKCHDATAYTN
;
A
#
# COMPACT_ATOMS: atom_id res chain seq x y z
N ASP A 1 -2.81 12.47 -2.07
CA ASP A 1 -3.50 13.63 -1.46
C ASP A 1 -4.71 13.20 -0.60
N THR A 2 -5.50 12.21 -1.01
CA THR A 2 -6.71 11.74 -0.31
C THR A 2 -6.50 11.39 1.17
N ILE A 3 -5.43 10.65 1.52
CA ILE A 3 -5.14 10.27 2.92
C ILE A 3 -5.01 11.52 3.80
N SER A 4 -4.26 12.52 3.33
CA SER A 4 -4.06 13.76 4.08
C SER A 4 -5.37 14.49 4.36
N ARG A 5 -6.28 14.51 3.39
CA ARG A 5 -7.62 15.11 3.56
C ARG A 5 -8.43 14.36 4.62
N VAL A 6 -8.48 13.04 4.54
CA VAL A 6 -9.20 12.20 5.50
C VAL A 6 -8.66 12.36 6.92
N ILE A 7 -7.34 12.50 7.10
CA ILE A 7 -6.73 12.79 8.42
C ILE A 7 -7.27 14.10 8.99
N ILE A 8 -7.31 15.18 8.19
CA ILE A 8 -7.83 16.47 8.65
C ILE A 8 -9.30 16.39 9.03
N ASP A 9 -10.11 15.67 8.26
CA ASP A 9 -11.54 15.50 8.54
C ASP A 9 -11.76 14.71 9.84
N ILE A 10 -10.98 13.63 10.07
CA ILE A 10 -10.99 12.87 11.31
C ILE A 10 -10.61 13.77 12.50
N LEU A 11 -9.54 14.55 12.40
CA LEU A 11 -9.10 15.45 13.48
C LEU A 11 -10.15 16.50 13.83
N ARG A 12 -10.83 17.07 12.82
CA ARG A 12 -11.91 18.05 13.03
C ARG A 12 -13.13 17.42 13.69
N SER A 13 -13.54 16.23 13.25
CA SER A 13 -14.67 15.48 13.82
C SER A 13 -14.38 15.02 15.26
N ARG A 14 -13.16 14.55 15.52
CA ARG A 14 -12.72 14.06 16.84
C ARG A 14 -12.76 15.14 17.91
N ARG A 15 -12.41 16.39 17.58
CA ARG A 15 -12.49 17.51 18.53
C ARG A 15 -13.87 17.69 19.16
N LYS A 16 -14.94 17.31 18.45
CA LYS A 16 -16.32 17.38 18.94
C LYS A 16 -16.72 16.17 19.81
N THR A 17 -16.09 15.02 19.61
CA THR A 17 -16.45 13.72 20.22
C THR A 17 -15.47 13.26 21.30
N GLU A 18 -14.35 13.98 21.48
CA GLU A 18 -13.26 13.65 22.41
C GLU A 18 -13.71 13.59 23.88
N GLY A 19 -14.70 14.39 24.26
CA GLY A 19 -15.25 14.38 25.62
C GLY A 19 -15.95 13.07 25.99
N GLU A 20 -16.52 12.36 25.01
CA GLU A 20 -17.24 11.10 25.20
C GLU A 20 -16.34 9.88 24.99
N VAL A 21 -15.49 9.91 23.95
CA VAL A 21 -14.59 8.80 23.61
C VAL A 21 -13.16 9.31 23.43
N ARG A 22 -12.36 9.21 24.49
CA ARG A 22 -10.98 9.74 24.53
C ARG A 22 -10.06 9.12 23.48
N CYS A 23 -10.10 7.80 23.30
CA CYS A 23 -9.22 7.08 22.36
C CYS A 23 -9.99 6.46 21.21
N ALA A 24 -9.57 6.72 19.96
CA ALA A 24 -10.06 6.02 18.77
C ALA A 24 -8.94 5.82 17.76
N ALA A 25 -8.96 4.67 17.08
CA ALA A 25 -8.07 4.32 15.98
C ALA A 25 -8.88 4.20 14.69
N PHE A 26 -8.27 4.61 13.58
CA PHE A 26 -8.86 4.60 12.24
C PHE A 26 -7.87 3.98 11.26
N HIS A 27 -8.32 3.02 10.44
CA HIS A 27 -7.50 2.45 9.38
C HIS A 27 -7.66 3.28 8.10
N LEU A 28 -6.56 3.87 7.63
CA LEU A 28 -6.50 4.64 6.40
C LEU A 28 -5.84 3.79 5.30
N VAL A 29 -6.61 2.84 4.77
CA VAL A 29 -6.19 1.98 3.66
C VAL A 29 -7.14 2.12 2.48
N ASN A 30 -6.76 1.59 1.32
CA ASN A 30 -7.66 1.50 0.18
C ASN A 30 -8.87 0.59 0.55
N PRO A 31 -10.12 1.12 0.58
CA PRO A 31 -11.29 0.33 0.93
C PRO A 31 -11.74 -0.63 -0.19
N SER A 32 -11.24 -0.43 -1.41
CA SER A 32 -11.55 -1.24 -2.58
C SER A 32 -10.26 -1.92 -3.07
N PRO A 33 -9.86 -3.03 -2.44
CA PRO A 33 -8.64 -3.74 -2.84
C PRO A 33 -8.77 -4.21 -4.29
N ALA A 34 -7.70 -4.03 -5.06
CA ALA A 34 -7.58 -4.54 -6.42
C ALA A 34 -6.59 -5.71 -6.42
N PRO A 35 -6.92 -6.86 -7.06
CA PRO A 35 -5.96 -7.93 -7.23
C PRO A 35 -4.81 -7.44 -8.14
N TRP A 36 -3.59 -7.89 -7.85
CA TRP A 36 -2.40 -7.50 -8.62
C TRP A 36 -2.59 -7.72 -10.13
N ASP A 37 -3.17 -8.85 -10.52
CA ASP A 37 -3.40 -9.21 -11.93
C ASP A 37 -4.28 -8.21 -12.68
N SER A 38 -5.18 -7.49 -11.97
CA SER A 38 -6.02 -6.47 -12.60
C SER A 38 -5.27 -5.21 -13.01
N LEU A 39 -4.07 -4.99 -12.45
CA LEU A 39 -3.22 -3.84 -12.76
C LEU A 39 -2.29 -4.11 -13.95
N ILE A 40 -1.98 -5.38 -14.23
CA ILE A 40 -1.03 -5.80 -15.29
C ILE A 40 -1.36 -5.17 -16.65
N PRO A 41 -2.62 -5.22 -17.16
CA PRO A 41 -2.93 -4.68 -18.48
C PRO A 41 -2.69 -3.17 -18.60
N ALA A 42 -2.85 -2.43 -17.50
CA ALA A 42 -2.58 -0.99 -17.48
C ALA A 42 -1.08 -0.69 -17.55
N ILE A 43 -0.24 -1.56 -16.99
CA ILE A 43 1.22 -1.44 -17.02
C ILE A 43 1.73 -1.77 -18.42
N GLU A 44 1.33 -2.90 -19.01
CA GLU A 44 1.75 -3.33 -20.35
C GLU A 44 1.39 -2.30 -21.44
N LYS A 45 0.27 -1.59 -21.26
CA LYS A 45 -0.13 -0.51 -22.17
C LYS A 45 0.88 0.65 -22.24
N HIS A 46 1.58 0.93 -21.14
CA HIS A 46 2.46 2.10 -21.03
C HIS A 46 3.94 1.75 -21.04
N PHE A 47 4.28 0.51 -20.68
CA PHE A 47 5.66 0.05 -20.57
C PHE A 47 5.85 -1.25 -21.38
N PRO A 48 6.87 -1.33 -22.25
CA PRO A 48 7.20 -2.55 -22.96
C PRO A 48 7.90 -3.52 -22.01
N VAL A 49 7.12 -4.21 -21.19
CA VAL A 49 7.61 -5.15 -20.16
C VAL A 49 7.09 -6.56 -20.42
N GLU A 50 7.85 -7.55 -19.99
CA GLU A 50 7.46 -8.95 -19.98
C GLU A 50 7.01 -9.35 -18.57
N ILE A 51 5.90 -10.07 -18.46
CA ILE A 51 5.41 -10.60 -17.20
C ILE A 51 6.09 -11.94 -16.92
N VAL A 52 6.83 -11.99 -15.80
CA VAL A 52 7.61 -13.15 -15.38
C VAL A 52 7.19 -13.61 -13.99
N ASP A 53 7.49 -14.87 -13.67
CA ASP A 53 7.26 -15.40 -12.32
C ASP A 53 8.16 -14.65 -11.30
N PRO A 54 7.61 -14.23 -10.14
CA PRO A 54 8.39 -13.50 -9.14
C PRO A 54 9.65 -14.24 -8.65
N GLN A 55 9.62 -15.57 -8.55
CA GLN A 55 10.79 -16.35 -8.11
C GLN A 55 11.85 -16.39 -9.21
N GLN A 56 11.43 -16.57 -10.47
CA GLN A 56 12.35 -16.49 -11.62
C GLN A 56 12.98 -15.11 -11.73
N TRP A 57 12.20 -14.06 -11.48
CA TRP A 57 12.70 -12.68 -11.48
C TRP A 57 13.75 -12.46 -10.39
N VAL A 58 13.50 -12.88 -9.15
CA VAL A 58 14.48 -12.76 -8.06
C VAL A 58 15.75 -13.58 -8.37
N ALA A 59 15.61 -14.80 -8.89
CA ALA A 59 16.75 -15.62 -9.29
C ALA A 59 17.61 -14.94 -10.38
N SER A 60 16.98 -14.24 -11.32
CA SER A 60 17.70 -13.46 -12.36
C SER A 60 18.52 -12.32 -11.77
N LEU A 61 18.03 -11.69 -10.70
CA LEU A 61 18.74 -10.62 -9.99
C LEU A 61 19.93 -11.19 -9.20
N GLU A 62 19.78 -12.35 -8.56
CA GLU A 62 20.83 -13.03 -7.80
C GLU A 62 22.00 -13.53 -8.67
N ALA A 63 21.71 -13.89 -9.92
CA ALA A 63 22.75 -14.30 -10.87
C ALA A 63 23.74 -13.17 -11.20
N SER A 64 23.37 -11.92 -10.94
CA SER A 64 24.26 -10.75 -11.10
C SER A 64 25.32 -10.74 -10.00
N THR A 65 26.43 -11.44 -10.21
CA THR A 65 27.52 -11.57 -9.23
C THR A 65 28.35 -10.28 -9.18
N ASN A 66 28.46 -9.68 -7.98
CA ASN A 66 29.27 -8.49 -7.70
C ASN A 66 28.89 -7.24 -8.55
N PRO A 67 27.66 -6.70 -8.39
CA PRO A 67 27.19 -5.57 -9.18
C PRO A 67 28.05 -4.33 -8.95
N THR A 68 28.48 -3.71 -10.05
CA THR A 68 29.18 -2.43 -10.01
C THR A 68 28.22 -1.28 -9.65
N GLN A 69 28.76 -0.10 -9.37
CA GLN A 69 27.93 1.07 -9.12
C GLN A 69 27.02 1.42 -10.32
N VAL A 70 27.46 1.13 -11.55
CA VAL A 70 26.65 1.31 -12.77
C VAL A 70 25.50 0.31 -12.79
N ASP A 71 25.76 -0.96 -12.47
CA ASP A 71 24.72 -1.98 -12.37
C ASP A 71 23.64 -1.62 -11.34
N LEU A 72 24.02 -0.99 -10.22
CA LEU A 72 23.08 -0.53 -9.20
C LEU A 72 22.25 0.69 -9.62
N GLN A 73 22.70 1.48 -10.60
CA GLN A 73 21.90 2.55 -11.20
C GLN A 73 20.90 1.97 -12.21
N ASP A 74 21.35 1.06 -13.05
CA ASP A 74 20.54 0.46 -14.12
C ASP A 74 19.55 -0.60 -13.59
N LYS A 75 19.91 -1.28 -12.49
CA LYS A 75 19.08 -2.27 -11.80
C LYS A 75 18.88 -1.89 -10.32
N PRO A 76 18.05 -0.86 -10.04
CA PRO A 76 17.70 -0.47 -8.67
C PRO A 76 17.22 -1.60 -7.75
N PRO A 77 16.50 -2.64 -8.23
CA PRO A 77 16.05 -3.75 -7.37
C PRO A 77 17.17 -4.47 -6.60
N LEU A 78 18.40 -4.46 -7.13
CA LEU A 78 19.56 -5.09 -6.46
C LEU A 78 19.86 -4.49 -5.08
N LYS A 79 19.50 -3.22 -4.85
CA LYS A 79 19.74 -2.52 -3.57
C LYS A 79 18.89 -3.06 -2.42
N ILE A 80 17.76 -3.68 -2.74
CA ILE A 80 16.77 -4.17 -1.77
C ILE A 80 16.40 -5.63 -2.06
N LEU A 81 17.37 -6.41 -2.56
CA LEU A 81 17.14 -7.80 -2.96
C LEU A 81 16.61 -8.67 -1.80
N ASP A 82 17.09 -8.42 -0.59
CA ASP A 82 16.63 -9.11 0.63
C ASP A 82 15.15 -8.85 0.93
N PHE A 83 14.63 -7.66 0.59
CA PHE A 83 13.20 -7.37 0.69
C PHE A 83 12.39 -8.26 -0.27
N PHE A 84 12.84 -8.38 -1.52
CA PHE A 84 12.13 -9.22 -2.51
C PHE A 84 12.22 -10.71 -2.20
N ARG A 85 13.34 -11.19 -1.64
CA ARG A 85 13.45 -12.55 -1.09
C ARG A 85 12.40 -12.79 0.00
N GLY A 86 12.30 -11.89 0.96
CA GLY A 86 11.32 -11.98 2.04
C GLY A 86 9.88 -11.94 1.53
N ALA A 87 9.61 -11.11 0.52
CA ALA A 87 8.27 -10.93 -0.05
C ALA A 87 7.80 -12.11 -0.92
N PHE A 88 8.69 -12.74 -1.69
CA PHE A 88 8.32 -13.71 -2.73
C PHE A 88 8.82 -15.15 -2.52
N ILE A 89 9.91 -15.34 -1.77
CA ILE A 89 10.58 -16.65 -1.61
C ILE A 89 10.40 -17.22 -0.20
N GLY A 90 10.29 -16.35 0.81
CA GLY A 90 10.14 -16.80 2.20
C GLY A 90 8.82 -17.53 2.44
N GLN A 91 8.90 -18.76 2.98
CA GLN A 91 7.82 -19.42 3.74
C GLN A 91 8.02 -19.26 5.26
N GLY A 92 8.72 -18.21 5.70
CA GLY A 92 8.82 -17.85 7.12
C GLY A 92 7.69 -16.90 7.53
N GLU A 93 7.53 -16.65 8.83
CA GLU A 93 6.52 -15.77 9.47
C GLU A 93 6.31 -14.38 8.82
N GLY A 94 7.19 -13.95 7.91
CA GLY A 94 7.06 -12.75 7.06
C GLY A 94 6.28 -12.91 5.75
N SER A 95 5.91 -14.14 5.34
CA SER A 95 4.96 -14.44 4.24
C SER A 95 3.50 -14.24 4.68
N SER A 96 3.27 -13.22 5.50
CA SER A 96 1.93 -12.91 5.95
C SER A 96 1.19 -12.27 4.78
N LYS A 97 0.11 -12.92 4.32
CA LYS A 97 -0.91 -12.23 3.52
C LYS A 97 -1.16 -10.88 4.19
N PRO A 98 -1.11 -9.76 3.44
CA PRO A 98 -1.29 -8.46 4.03
C PRO A 98 -2.60 -8.45 4.84
N PRO A 99 -2.59 -7.92 6.07
CA PRO A 99 -3.75 -7.99 6.94
C PRO A 99 -4.94 -7.31 6.27
N VAL A 100 -6.09 -7.97 6.26
CA VAL A 100 -7.34 -7.36 5.81
C VAL A 100 -7.80 -6.43 6.92
N LEU A 101 -7.76 -5.12 6.67
CA LEU A 101 -8.13 -4.10 7.65
C LEU A 101 -9.54 -3.59 7.39
N ASP A 102 -10.34 -3.52 8.46
CA ASP A 102 -11.67 -2.91 8.41
C ASP A 102 -11.57 -1.38 8.36
N THR A 103 -12.23 -0.77 7.37
CA THR A 103 -12.27 0.68 7.13
C THR A 103 -13.60 1.33 7.51
N GLN A 104 -14.58 0.59 8.07
CA GLN A 104 -15.92 1.10 8.36
C GLN A 104 -15.89 2.37 9.24
N ARG A 105 -15.09 2.38 10.31
CA ARG A 105 -14.98 3.55 11.22
C ARG A 105 -14.44 4.79 10.52
N THR A 106 -13.53 4.62 9.56
CA THR A 106 -12.96 5.70 8.75
C THR A 106 -14.03 6.30 7.82
N HIS A 107 -14.82 5.44 7.15
CA HIS A 107 -15.91 5.89 6.28
C HIS A 107 -16.98 6.68 7.05
N THR A 108 -17.38 6.21 8.22
CA THR A 108 -18.42 6.90 9.03
C THR A 108 -17.90 8.20 9.63
N GLY A 109 -16.64 8.25 10.06
CA GLY A 109 -16.00 9.47 10.58
C GLY A 109 -15.91 10.60 9.54
N GLY A 110 -15.68 10.25 8.25
CA GLY A 110 -15.71 11.20 7.14
C GLY A 110 -17.13 11.66 6.76
N LYS A 111 -18.11 10.74 6.74
CA LYS A 111 -19.51 11.04 6.38
C LYS A 111 -20.23 12.00 7.34
N CYS A 112 -19.85 12.03 8.62
CA CYS A 112 -20.41 13.01 9.56
C CYS A 112 -20.13 14.47 9.17
N HIS A 113 -19.16 14.74 8.29
CA HIS A 113 -18.93 16.09 7.76
C HIS A 113 -19.92 16.47 6.65
N ASP A 114 -20.22 15.56 5.72
CA ASP A 114 -21.15 15.79 4.60
C ASP A 114 -22.59 16.02 5.08
N ALA A 115 -23.03 15.32 6.12
CA ALA A 115 -24.38 15.53 6.67
C ALA A 115 -24.56 16.90 7.35
N THR A 116 -23.48 17.56 7.76
CA THR A 116 -23.53 18.92 8.33
C THR A 116 -23.35 20.03 7.29
N ALA A 117 -23.04 19.71 6.04
CA ALA A 117 -22.85 20.70 4.97
C ALA A 117 -24.14 21.00 4.18
N TYR A 118 -25.23 20.27 4.42
CA TYR A 118 -26.52 20.43 3.71
C TYR A 118 -27.69 20.88 4.60
N THR A 119 -27.43 21.32 5.83
CA THR A 119 -28.44 21.96 6.69
C THR A 119 -27.92 23.26 7.25
N ASN A 120 -27.99 24.31 6.42
CA ASN A 120 -28.49 25.66 6.71
C ASN A 120 -28.10 26.61 5.58
#